data_AF-A0A1H1G829-F1
#
_entry.id   AF-A0A1H1G829-F1
#
_cell.length_a   1.000
_cell.length_b   1.000
_cell.length_c   1.000
_cell.angle_alpha   90.00
_cell.angle_beta   90.00
_cell.angle_gamma   90.00
#
_symmetry.space_group_name_H-M   'P 1'
#
loop_
_entity.id
_entity.type
_entity.pdbx_description
1 polymer ?
#
loop_
_entity_poly.entity_id
_entity_poly.type
_entity_poly.pdbx_seq_one_letter_code
_entity_poly.pdbx_strand_id
1 'polypeptide(L)' 'MTMWNYSNAPRCTVCSHRAIINKKQAQTLVNSSEGRLVAYQCPIELSSWHVWAPELDKAAETGSE' A
#
# COMPACT_ATOMS: atom_id res chain seq x y z
N MET A 1 6.99 -10.06 -19.91
CA MET A 1 6.92 -10.01 -18.43
C MET A 1 5.78 -9.09 -18.08
N THR A 2 4.66 -9.61 -17.57
CA THR A 2 3.48 -8.81 -17.25
C THR A 2 3.86 -7.81 -16.15
N MET A 3 4.08 -6.56 -16.53
CA MET A 3 4.38 -5.47 -15.61
C MET A 3 3.14 -5.27 -14.75
N TRP A 4 3.18 -5.83 -13.55
CA TRP A 4 2.15 -5.58 -12.56
C TRP A 4 2.14 -4.08 -12.24
N ASN A 5 1.03 -3.42 -12.57
CA ASN A 5 0.88 -1.99 -12.41
C ASN A 5 0.07 -1.71 -11.14
N TYR A 6 0.68 -1.01 -10.19
CA TYR A 6 0.05 -0.65 -8.92
C TYR A 6 -1.26 0.13 -9.14
N SER A 7 -1.32 1.01 -10.15
CA SER A 7 -2.50 1.82 -10.46
C SER A 7 -3.71 1.01 -10.95
N ASN A 8 -3.50 -0.18 -11.51
CA ASN A 8 -4.57 -1.10 -11.94
C ASN A 8 -4.86 -2.18 -10.89
N ALA A 9 -4.18 -2.18 -9.75
CA ALA A 9 -4.47 -3.14 -8.69
C ALA A 9 -5.91 -2.89 -8.16
N PRO A 10 -6.66 -3.97 -7.87
CA PRO A 10 -7.99 -3.84 -7.28
C PRO A 10 -7.90 -3.02 -5.98
N ARG A 11 -8.88 -2.16 -5.71
CA ARG A 11 -8.86 -1.30 -4.52
C ARG A 11 -9.88 -1.79 -3.50
N CYS A 12 -9.45 -1.93 -2.26
CA CYS A 12 -10.33 -2.30 -1.15
C CYS A 12 -11.15 -1.10 -0.73
N THR A 13 -12.45 -1.13 -0.99
CA THR A 13 -13.40 -0.07 -0.60
C THR A 13 -13.50 0.10 0.92
N VAL A 14 -13.24 -0.96 1.69
CA VAL A 14 -13.27 -0.94 3.16
C VAL A 14 -12.01 -0.30 3.75
N CYS A 15 -10.84 -0.58 3.18
CA CYS A 15 -9.56 -0.05 3.65
C CYS A 15 -9.23 1.32 3.03
N SER A 16 -10.21 2.23 2.90
CA SER A 16 -10.01 3.57 2.31
C SER A 16 -9.51 3.55 0.85
N HIS A 17 -10.08 2.68 0.01
CA HIS A 17 -9.66 2.49 -1.39
C HIS A 17 -8.16 2.20 -1.56
N ARG A 18 -7.55 1.45 -0.64
CA ARG A 18 -6.15 1.04 -0.75
C ARG A 18 -5.98 -0.12 -1.73
N ALA A 19 -4.86 -0.13 -2.44
CA ALA A 19 -4.56 -1.19 -3.41
C ALA A 19 -4.43 -2.54 -2.71
N ILE A 20 -5.14 -3.54 -3.24
CA ILE A 20 -5.11 -4.94 -2.87
C ILE A 20 -3.99 -5.60 -3.67
N ILE A 21 -2.97 -6.07 -2.96
CA ILE A 21 -1.77 -6.66 -3.56
C ILE A 21 -1.41 -7.94 -2.81
N ASN A 22 -0.57 -8.78 -3.40
CA ASN A 22 -0.12 -10.01 -2.74
C ASN A 22 1.03 -9.72 -1.76
N LYS A 23 1.24 -10.62 -0.79
CA LYS A 23 2.35 -10.51 0.19
C LYS A 23 3.71 -10.22 -0.45
N LYS A 24 4.03 -10.94 -1.54
CA LYS A 24 5.29 -10.76 -2.28
C LYS A 24 5.44 -9.35 -2.83
N GLN A 25 4.38 -8.80 -3.41
CA GLN A 25 4.36 -7.45 -3.98
C GLN A 25 4.47 -6.39 -2.87
N ALA A 26 3.73 -6.57 -1.77
CA ALA A 26 3.81 -5.71 -0.62
C ALA A 26 5.24 -5.65 -0.06
N GLN A 27 5.89 -6.81 0.08
CA GLN A 27 7.26 -6.90 0.56
C GLN A 27 8.27 -6.27 -0.41
N THR A 28 8.09 -6.44 -1.74
CA THR A 28 8.90 -5.74 -2.74
C THR A 28 8.77 -4.23 -2.59
N LEU A 29 7.57 -3.69 -2.41
CA LEU A 29 7.35 -2.25 -2.26
C LEU A 29 7.97 -1.71 -0.97
N VAL A 30 7.80 -2.41 0.15
CA VAL A 30 8.43 -2.06 1.43
C VAL A 30 9.96 -2.04 1.31
N ASN A 31 10.54 -3.08 0.73
CA ASN A 31 11.98 -3.17 0.51
C ASN A 31 12.49 -2.08 -0.46
N SER A 32 11.78 -1.85 -1.56
CA SER A 32 12.15 -0.84 -2.56
C SER A 32 11.98 0.60 -2.05
N SER A 33 11.20 0.80 -0.99
CA SER A 33 10.97 2.10 -0.38
C SER A 33 11.86 2.33 0.84
N GLU A 34 12.81 1.43 1.11
CA GLU A 34 13.78 1.56 2.21
C GLU A 34 13.10 1.71 3.58
N GLY A 35 11.94 1.07 3.79
CA GLY A 35 11.19 1.15 5.04
C GLY A 35 10.21 2.33 5.15
N ARG A 36 10.11 3.19 4.13
CA ARG A 36 9.11 4.28 4.08
C ARG A 36 7.68 3.79 3.90
N LEU A 37 7.53 2.59 3.32
CA LEU A 37 6.25 1.91 3.20
C LEU A 37 6.14 0.81 4.25
N VAL A 38 4.93 0.61 4.76
CA VAL A 38 4.59 -0.46 5.68
C VAL A 38 3.54 -1.34 5.01
N ALA A 39 3.78 -2.65 5.01
CA ALA A 39 2.82 -3.64 4.51
C ALA A 39 1.99 -4.20 5.67
N TYR A 40 0.68 -4.31 5.48
CA TYR A 40 -0.22 -4.94 6.45
C TYR A 40 -1.28 -5.79 5.73
N GLN A 41 -1.78 -6.82 6.41
CA GLN A 41 -2.80 -7.72 5.88
C GLN A 41 -4.18 -7.05 5.96
N CYS A 42 -5.00 -7.25 4.93
CA CYS A 42 -6.37 -6.75 4.94
C CYS A 42 -7.20 -7.51 6.00
N PRO A 43 -7.96 -6.80 6.86
CA PRO A 43 -8.81 -7.44 7.86
C PRO A 43 -10.04 -8.14 7.27
N ILE A 44 -10.46 -7.75 6.06
CA ILE A 44 -11.60 -8.34 5.35
C ILE A 44 -11.16 -9.53 4.50
N GLU A 45 -10.11 -9.32 3.70
CA GLU A 45 -9.58 -10.30 2.77
C GLU A 45 -8.22 -10.79 3.26
N LEU A 46 -8.19 -11.89 4.02
CA LEU A 46 -6.94 -12.41 4.61
C LEU A 46 -5.88 -12.80 3.56
N SER A 47 -6.26 -13.06 2.31
CA SER A 47 -5.30 -13.31 1.23
C SER A 47 -4.71 -12.02 0.62
N SER A 48 -5.22 -10.87 1.02
CA SER A 48 -4.88 -9.56 0.47
C SER A 48 -3.98 -8.77 1.42
N TRP A 49 -3.03 -8.05 0.83
CA TRP A 49 -2.12 -7.15 1.53
C TRP A 49 -2.30 -5.73 1.01
N HIS A 50 -2.03 -4.79 1.89
CA HIS A 50 -2.02 -3.36 1.62
C HIS A 50 -0.67 -2.79 1.98
N VAL A 51 -0.28 -1.72 1.30
CA VAL A 51 0.89 -0.92 1.66
C VAL A 51 0.44 0.50 1.93
N TRP A 52 1.03 1.12 2.95
CA TRP A 52 0.79 2.51 3.28
C TRP A 52 2.07 3.21 3.69
N ALA A 53 2.13 4.51 3.43
CA ALA A 53 3.28 5.36 3.69
C ALA A 53 2.97 6.26 4.91
N PRO A 54 3.32 5.86 6.15
CA PRO A 54 3.03 6.69 7.33
C PRO A 54 3.72 8.06 7.27
N GLU A 55 4.86 8.17 6.58
CA GLU A 55 5.57 9.44 6.42
C GLU A 55 4.86 10.40 5.46
N LEU A 56 4.18 9.86 4.43
CA LEU A 56 3.43 10.66 3.46
C LEU A 56 2.12 11.17 4.07
N ASP A 57 1.51 10.37 4.93
CA ASP A 57 0.31 10.71 5.70
C ASP A 57 0.61 11.87 6.66
N LYS A 58 1.74 11.81 7.37
CA LYS A 58 2.22 12.92 8.20
C LYS A 58 2.49 14.19 7.40
N ALA A 59 3.10 14.07 6.22
CA ALA A 59 3.37 15.24 5.37
C ALA A 59 2.09 15.95 4.90
N ALA A 60 0.98 15.21 4.73
CA ALA A 60 -0.31 15.80 4.38
C ALA A 60 -0.92 16.66 5.50
N GLU A 61 -0.59 16.37 6.78
CA GLU A 61 -1.08 17.13 7.94
C GLU A 61 -0.18 18.33 8.30
N THR A 62 1.00 18.45 7.68
CA THR A 62 1.90 19.61 7.80
C THR A 62 2.08 20.35 6.45
N GLY A 63 1.05 20.29 5.59
CA GLY A 63 0.85 21.28 4.55
C GLY A 63 0.33 22.58 5.17
N SER A 64 1.27 23.41 5.62
CA SER A 64 1.01 24.79 6.03
C SER A 64 0.57 25.61 4.81
N GLU A 65 -0.52 26.36 4.96
CA GLU A 65 -0.72 27.66 4.31
C GLU A 65 -1.42 28.59 5.31
#